data_AF-A0A7W4D265-F1
#
_entry.id   AF-A0A7W4D265-F1
#
_cell.length_a   1.000
_cell.length_b   1.000
_cell.length_c   1.000
_cell.angle_alpha   90.00
_cell.angle_beta   90.00
_cell.angle_gamma   90.00
#
_symmetry.space_group_name_H-M   'P 1'
#
loop_
_entity.id
_entity.type
_entity.pdbx_description
1 polymer ?
#
loop_
_entity_poly.entity_id
_entity_poly.type
_entity_poly.pdbx_seq_one_letter_code
_entity_poly.pdbx_strand_id
1 'polypeptide(L)'
;MERVMPPAEERFDPITGRWINDPLPDPARTWVNPAGDAPVTVVGEIPPELSEHDRPPTPGSTAGEARATRTQRLRWLIIVVLVVAVIALGIATLIATA
;
A
#
# COMPACT_ATOMS: atom_id res chain seq x y z
N MET A 1 10.81 -6.64 47.70
CA MET A 1 11.35 -7.34 46.50
C MET A 1 10.21 -7.43 45.51
N GLU A 2 10.19 -6.51 44.55
CA GLU A 2 9.16 -6.47 43.52
C GLU A 2 9.39 -7.66 42.58
N ARG A 3 8.40 -8.56 42.51
CA ARG A 3 8.48 -9.78 41.70
C ARG A 3 8.31 -9.34 40.24
N VAL A 4 9.43 -9.05 39.57
CA VAL A 4 9.46 -8.70 38.15
C VAL A 4 8.99 -9.92 37.37
N MET A 5 7.72 -9.91 36.97
CA MET A 5 7.15 -10.93 36.11
C MET A 5 7.78 -10.76 34.71
N PRO A 6 8.30 -11.83 34.08
CA PRO A 6 8.86 -11.71 32.75
C PRO A 6 7.78 -11.18 31.78
N PRO A 7 8.18 -10.35 30.78
CA PRO A 7 7.25 -9.86 29.78
C PRO A 7 6.56 -11.04 29.08
N ALA A 8 5.30 -10.85 28.72
CA ALA A 8 4.54 -11.86 28.01
C ALA A 8 5.26 -12.22 26.70
N GLU A 9 5.30 -13.51 26.37
CA GLU A 9 5.89 -13.99 25.13
C GLU A 9 5.15 -13.37 23.93
N GLU A 10 5.91 -12.71 23.05
CA GLU A 10 5.36 -12.19 21.81
C GLU A 10 4.92 -13.37 20.92
N ARG A 11 3.64 -13.37 20.53
CA ARG A 11 3.08 -14.43 19.68
C ARG A 11 2.50 -13.82 18.42
N PHE A 12 3.04 -14.20 17.28
CA PHE A 12 2.57 -13.79 15.97
C PHE A 12 1.75 -14.92 15.33
N ASP A 13 0.57 -14.58 14.81
CA ASP A 13 -0.24 -15.50 13.99
C ASP A 13 0.08 -15.28 12.49
N PRO A 14 0.79 -16.21 11.84
CA PRO A 14 1.18 -16.05 10.45
C PRO A 14 0.00 -16.21 9.47
N ILE A 15 -1.12 -16.81 9.88
CA ILE A 15 -2.29 -16.99 9.00
C ILE A 15 -3.04 -15.67 8.86
N THR A 16 -3.19 -14.93 9.96
CA THR A 16 -3.92 -13.67 9.98
C THR A 16 -3.02 -12.44 9.82
N GLY A 17 -1.70 -12.60 9.93
CA GLY A 17 -0.74 -11.50 9.84
C GLY A 17 -0.83 -10.53 11.02
N ARG A 18 -1.27 -11.02 12.18
CA ARG A 18 -1.56 -10.21 13.37
C ARG A 18 -0.79 -10.72 14.57
N TRP A 19 -0.44 -9.80 15.45
CA TRP A 19 0.07 -10.14 16.77
C TRP A 19 -1.08 -10.59 17.68
N ILE A 20 -0.90 -11.69 18.39
CA ILE A 20 -1.87 -12.25 19.34
C ILE A 20 -1.85 -11.45 20.65
N ASN A 21 -0.67 -10.95 21.03
CA ASN A 21 -0.47 -10.01 22.13
C ASN A 21 0.15 -8.73 21.56
N ASP A 22 -0.05 -7.57 22.18
CA ASP A 22 0.63 -6.36 21.72
C ASP A 22 2.15 -6.61 21.70
N PRO A 23 2.82 -6.41 20.54
CA PRO A 23 4.26 -6.61 20.44
C PRO A 23 4.97 -5.65 21.38
N LEU A 24 6.10 -6.08 21.92
CA LEU A 24 6.89 -5.24 22.80
C LEU A 24 7.33 -4.01 22.00
N PRO A 25 7.25 -2.79 22.59
CA PRO A 25 7.67 -1.59 21.90
C PRO A 25 9.14 -1.72 21.48
N ASP A 26 9.42 -1.55 20.19
CA ASP A 26 10.79 -1.53 19.68
C ASP A 26 11.54 -0.32 20.30
N PRO A 27 12.57 -0.55 21.14
CA PRO A 27 13.28 0.53 21.79
C PRO A 27 13.99 1.44 20.78
N ALA A 28 14.44 0.92 19.63
CA ALA A 28 15.04 1.72 18.57
C ALA A 28 14.03 2.68 17.93
N ARG A 29 12.76 2.24 17.82
CA ARG A 29 11.68 3.09 17.32
C ARG A 29 11.38 4.25 18.26
N THR A 30 11.49 4.07 19.57
CA THR A 30 11.28 5.15 20.56
C THR A 30 12.29 6.29 20.40
N TRP A 31 13.53 5.99 20.01
CA TRP A 31 14.55 7.03 19.74
C TRP A 31 14.21 7.87 18.51
N VAL A 32 13.65 7.25 17.47
CA VAL A 32 13.38 7.90 16.18
C VAL A 32 12.02 8.60 16.18
N ASN A 33 11.04 8.03 16.87
CA ASN A 33 9.69 8.59 17.00
C ASN A 33 9.18 8.43 18.44
N PRO A 34 9.59 9.33 19.35
CA PRO A 34 9.21 9.27 20.75
C PRO A 34 7.72 9.52 20.99
N ALA A 35 7.03 10.19 20.05
CA ALA A 35 5.59 10.42 20.11
C ALA A 35 4.76 9.21 19.65
N GLY A 36 5.33 8.30 18.86
CA GLY A 36 4.63 7.10 18.37
C GLY A 36 3.55 7.35 17.29
N ASP A 37 3.23 8.61 17.01
CA ASP A 37 2.04 9.01 16.23
C ASP A 37 2.24 9.02 14.71
N ALA A 38 3.49 9.09 14.25
CA ALA A 38 3.82 9.12 12.82
C ALA A 38 4.37 7.77 12.30
N PRO A 39 4.01 7.36 11.07
CA PRO A 39 4.71 6.27 10.38
C PRO A 39 6.19 6.65 10.21
N VAL A 40 7.07 5.81 10.74
CA VAL A 40 8.53 6.05 10.70
C VAL A 40 9.06 5.56 9.35
N THR A 41 9.51 6.49 8.53
CA THR A 41 10.23 6.15 7.29
C THR A 41 11.71 5.96 7.64
N VAL A 42 12.13 4.72 7.84
CA VAL A 42 13.55 4.38 8.06
C VAL A 42 14.26 4.38 6.71
N VAL A 43 14.47 5.57 6.14
CA VAL A 43 15.21 5.71 4.87
C VAL A 43 16.55 6.33 5.20
N GLY A 44 17.47 5.48 5.65
CA GLY A 44 18.90 5.76 5.48
C GLY A 44 19.28 5.55 4.02
N GLU A 45 20.44 6.07 3.62
CA GLU A 45 21.04 5.70 2.35
C GLU A 45 21.18 4.16 2.32
N ILE A 46 20.65 3.53 1.26
CA ILE A 46 20.64 2.08 1.13
C ILE A 46 22.10 1.62 1.14
N PRO A 47 22.50 0.76 2.10
CA PRO A 47 23.86 0.21 2.14
C PRO A 47 24.22 -0.41 0.79
N PRO A 48 25.49 -0.31 0.35
CA PRO A 48 25.93 -0.88 -0.92
C PRO A 48 25.60 -2.38 -1.04
N GLU A 49 25.54 -3.11 0.08
CA GLU A 49 25.15 -4.52 0.16
C GLU A 49 23.69 -4.78 -0.22
N LEU A 50 22.81 -3.78 -0.09
CA LEU A 50 21.40 -3.82 -0.49
C LEU A 50 21.15 -3.15 -1.85
N SER A 51 22.08 -2.34 -2.35
CA SER A 51 21.97 -1.69 -3.68
C SER A 51 21.95 -2.69 -4.84
N GLU A 52 22.49 -3.90 -4.65
CA GLU A 52 22.42 -4.96 -5.67
C GLU A 52 21.01 -5.53 -5.84
N HIS A 53 20.20 -5.53 -4.77
CA HIS A 53 18.78 -5.92 -4.83
C HIS A 53 17.90 -4.81 -5.44
N ASP A 54 18.39 -3.57 -5.42
CA ASP A 54 17.73 -2.40 -6.00
C ASP A 54 18.30 -2.03 -7.38
N ARG A 55 19.01 -2.96 -8.03
CA ARG A 55 19.27 -2.83 -9.47
C ARG A 55 17.90 -2.66 -10.12
N PRO A 56 17.59 -1.50 -10.73
CA PRO A 56 16.29 -1.29 -11.35
C PRO A 56 16.07 -2.46 -12.29
N PRO A 57 14.86 -3.07 -12.29
CA PRO A 57 14.58 -4.15 -13.21
C PRO A 57 15.00 -3.66 -14.60
N THR A 58 15.88 -4.42 -15.25
CA THR A 58 16.27 -4.18 -16.64
C THR A 58 15.03 -3.71 -17.39
N PRO A 59 15.06 -2.57 -18.11
CA PRO A 59 13.89 -2.10 -18.85
C PRO A 59 13.44 -3.24 -19.76
N GLY A 60 12.32 -3.87 -19.40
CA GLY A 60 11.98 -5.22 -19.88
C GLY A 60 11.34 -6.19 -18.87
N SER A 61 11.18 -5.85 -17.57
CA SER A 61 10.35 -6.64 -16.64
C SER A 61 8.86 -6.41 -16.92
N THR A 62 8.38 -7.03 -18.00
CA THR A 62 7.07 -6.84 -18.62
C THR A 62 5.87 -7.37 -17.82
N ALA A 63 6.07 -8.07 -16.71
CA ALA A 63 4.97 -8.79 -16.03
C ALA A 63 4.14 -7.91 -15.07
N GLY A 64 4.79 -7.04 -14.30
CA GLY A 64 4.11 -6.18 -13.31
C GLY A 64 3.50 -4.92 -13.94
N GLU A 65 4.27 -4.25 -14.80
CA GLU A 65 3.85 -3.03 -15.49
C GLU A 65 2.69 -3.29 -16.48
N ALA A 66 2.67 -4.45 -17.15
CA ALA A 66 1.54 -4.82 -18.02
C ALA A 66 0.24 -5.02 -17.23
N ARG A 67 0.29 -5.50 -15.99
CA ARG A 67 -0.90 -5.75 -15.16
C ARG A 67 -1.46 -4.47 -14.54
N ALA A 68 -0.59 -3.57 -14.09
CA ALA A 68 -0.97 -2.25 -13.59
C ALA A 68 -1.59 -1.38 -14.69
N THR A 69 -0.95 -1.34 -15.88
CA THR A 69 -1.48 -0.59 -17.04
C THR A 69 -2.80 -1.15 -17.55
N ARG A 70 -3.00 -2.48 -17.54
CA ARG A 70 -4.27 -3.09 -17.98
C ARG A 70 -5.45 -2.72 -17.09
N THR A 71 -5.26 -2.73 -15.78
CA THR A 71 -6.33 -2.37 -14.82
C THR A 71 -6.69 -0.89 -14.90
N GLN A 72 -5.68 -0.03 -15.06
CA GLN A 72 -5.88 1.41 -15.23
C GLN A 72 -6.56 1.76 -16.56
N ARG A 73 -6.18 1.10 -17.67
CA ARG A 73 -6.83 1.24 -18.98
C ARG A 73 -8.30 0.80 -18.93
N LEU A 74 -8.60 -0.32 -18.26
CA LEU A 74 -9.98 -0.79 -18.11
C LEU A 74 -10.83 0.19 -17.32
N ARG A 75 -10.31 0.73 -16.22
CA ARG A 75 -10.99 1.78 -15.43
C ARG A 75 -11.29 3.02 -16.28
N TRP A 76 -10.34 3.49 -17.08
CA TRP A 76 -10.55 4.61 -17.99
C TRP A 76 -11.59 4.32 -19.07
N LEU A 77 -11.58 3.12 -19.66
CA LEU A 77 -12.59 2.71 -20.64
C LEU A 77 -14.00 2.72 -20.04
N ILE A 78 -14.18 2.22 -18.81
CA ILE A 78 -15.46 2.24 -18.11
C ILE A 78 -15.95 3.69 -17.93
N ILE A 79 -15.06 4.59 -17.50
CA ILE A 79 -15.40 6.01 -17.32
C ILE A 79 -15.83 6.64 -18.65
N VAL A 80 -15.08 6.41 -19.73
CA VAL A 80 -15.41 6.97 -21.06
C VAL A 80 -16.77 6.45 -21.55
N VAL A 81 -17.03 5.15 -21.45
CA VAL A 81 -18.32 4.57 -21.84
C VAL A 81 -19.47 5.16 -21.02
N LEU A 82 -19.28 5.32 -19.71
CA LEU A 82 -20.28 5.94 -18.83
C LEU A 82 -20.59 7.39 -19.25
N VAL A 83 -19.55 8.20 -19.51
CA VAL A 83 -19.70 9.59 -19.93
C VAL A 83 -20.43 9.69 -21.27
N VAL A 84 -20.05 8.87 -22.25
CA VAL A 84 -20.73 8.84 -23.55
C VAL A 84 -22.19 8.44 -23.41
N ALA A 85 -22.51 7.45 -22.57
CA ALA A 85 -23.88 7.01 -22.34
C ALA A 85 -24.74 8.12 -21.71
N VAL A 86 -24.21 8.86 -20.73
CA VAL A 86 -24.91 9.99 -20.08
C VAL A 86 -25.16 11.13 -21.08
N ILE A 87 -24.16 11.47 -21.90
CA ILE A 87 -24.31 12.50 -22.94
C ILE A 87 -25.35 12.08 -23.98
N ALA A 88 -25.26 10.85 -24.49
CA ALA A 88 -26.21 10.32 -25.47
C ALA A 88 -27.64 10.31 -24.92
N LEU A 89 -27.82 9.90 -23.66
CA LEU A 89 -29.11 9.92 -22.98
C LEU A 89 -29.64 11.35 -22.86
N GLY A 90 -28.81 12.30 -22.43
CA GLY A 90 -29.17 13.71 -22.34
C GLY A 90 -29.61 14.30 -23.68
N ILE A 91 -28.88 14.01 -24.76
CA ILE A 91 -29.23 14.44 -26.12
C ILE A 91 -30.56 13.80 -26.57
N ALA A 92 -30.74 12.50 -26.34
CA ALA A 92 -31.97 11.81 -26.69
C ALA A 92 -33.19 12.39 -25.96
N THR A 93 -33.06 12.69 -24.66
CA THR A 93 -34.12 13.34 -23.89
C THR A 93 -34.40 14.75 -24.39
N LEU A 94 -33.37 15.53 -24.73
CA LEU A 94 -33.54 16.89 -25.25
C LEU A 94 -34.33 16.89 -26.56
N ILE A 95 -33.98 16.00 -27.50
CA ILE A 95 -34.68 15.82 -28.78
C ILE A 95 -36.13 15.39 -28.56
N ALA A 96 -36.39 14.49 -27.61
CA ALA A 96 -37.75 14.01 -27.35
C ALA A 96 -38.67 15.07 -26.72
N THR A 97 -38.09 16.08 -26.05
CA THR A 97 -38.83 17.17 -25.38
C THR A 97 -38.91 18.47 -26.18
N ALA A 98 -38.20 18.57 -27.31
CA ALA A 98 -38.21 19.71 -28.22
C ALA A 98 -39.27 19.52 -29.32
#